data_AF-A0AA88EIY7-F1
#
_entry.id   AF-A0AA88EIY7-F1
#
_cell.length_a   1.000
_cell.length_b   1.000
_cell.length_c   1.000
_cell.angle_alpha   90.00
_cell.angle_beta   90.00
_cell.angle_gamma   90.00
#
_symmetry.space_group_name_H-M   'P 1'
#
loop_
_entity.id
_entity.type
_entity.pdbx_description
1 polymer ?
#
loop_
_entity_poly.entity_id
_entity_poly.type
_entity_poly.pdbx_seq_one_letter_code
_entity_poly.pdbx_strand_id
1 'polypeptide(L)' 'MTTGLLSRGFMLNWTASSCSYCNSTGGKCGFDFPTFHFKCYCPDRPHAARCDPPSEYN' A
#
# COMPACT_ATOMS: atom_id res chain seq x y z
N MET A 1 26.93 10.00 31.85
CA MET A 1 25.54 10.19 31.39
C MET A 1 25.58 10.63 29.93
N THR A 2 25.48 9.70 28.97
CA THR A 2 25.38 10.04 27.54
C THR A 2 24.29 9.18 26.92
N THR A 3 23.03 9.45 27.27
CA THR A 3 21.85 8.83 26.65
C THR A 3 21.17 9.88 25.79
N GLY A 4 21.41 9.82 24.49
CA GLY A 4 20.78 10.74 23.56
C GLY A 4 21.10 10.47 22.09
N LEU A 5 21.27 9.20 21.71
CA LEU A 5 21.36 8.86 20.29
C LEU A 5 19.96 8.49 19.80
N LEU A 6 19.37 9.40 19.00
CA LEU A 6 18.22 9.25 18.10
C LEU A 6 16.82 9.16 18.75
N SER A 7 16.26 10.31 19.17
CA SER A 7 14.84 10.40 19.63
C SER A 7 13.84 10.66 18.50
N ARG A 8 14.23 10.64 17.23
CA ARG A 8 13.33 10.87 16.09
C ARG A 8 13.68 9.93 14.96
N GLY A 9 12.85 8.90 14.73
CA GLY A 9 12.96 8.05 13.55
C GLY A 9 12.77 8.87 12.28
N PHE A 10 13.38 8.44 11.18
CA PHE A 10 13.21 9.06 9.86
C PHE A 10 12.02 8.42 9.13
N MET A 11 11.25 9.23 8.41
CA MET A 11 10.27 8.70 7.46
C MET A 11 11.01 8.20 6.22
N LEU A 12 10.88 6.91 5.94
CA LEU A 12 11.30 6.33 4.68
C LEU A 12 10.32 6.76 3.60
N ASN A 13 10.79 7.56 2.65
CA ASN A 13 10.00 7.94 1.48
C ASN A 13 10.07 6.79 0.47
N TRP A 14 9.13 5.84 0.55
CA TRP A 14 9.07 4.75 -0.41
C TRP A 14 8.39 5.26 -1.70
N THR A 15 9.07 5.09 -2.83
CA THR A 15 8.43 5.26 -4.14
C THR A 15 7.65 3.99 -4.45
N ALA A 16 6.47 3.84 -3.86
CA ALA A 16 5.54 2.77 -4.26
C ALA A 16 4.97 3.07 -5.65
N SER A 17 4.63 2.04 -6.41
CA SER A 17 3.72 2.14 -7.57
C SER A 17 2.53 3.02 -7.20
N SER A 18 2.00 3.82 -8.13
CA SER A 18 1.05 4.90 -7.87
C SER A 18 -0.18 4.49 -7.02
N CYS A 19 -0.04 4.55 -5.69
CA CYS A 19 -1.11 4.28 -4.72
C CYS A 19 -2.35 5.16 -4.95
N SER A 20 -2.18 6.28 -5.66
CA SER A 20 -3.26 7.19 -6.07
C SER A 20 -4.47 6.42 -6.62
N TYR A 21 -4.25 5.42 -7.48
CA TYR A 21 -5.35 4.71 -8.12
C TYR A 21 -6.07 3.75 -7.17
N CYS A 22 -5.31 3.00 -6.36
CA CYS A 22 -5.85 2.15 -5.31
C CYS A 22 -6.67 2.94 -4.29
N ASN A 23 -6.14 4.08 -3.83
CA ASN A 23 -6.80 4.94 -2.86
C ASN A 23 -8.08 5.56 -3.44
N SER A 24 -8.06 5.94 -4.72
CA SER A 24 -9.22 6.52 -5.42
C SER A 24 -10.40 5.54 -5.52
N THR A 25 -10.13 4.23 -5.61
CA THR A 25 -11.19 3.20 -5.65
C THR A 25 -11.58 2.65 -4.27
N GLY A 26 -11.14 3.29 -3.18
CA GLY A 26 -11.47 2.90 -1.81
C GLY A 26 -10.63 1.75 -1.25
N GLY A 27 -9.55 1.39 -1.94
CA GLY A 27 -8.59 0.38 -1.48
C GLY A 27 -7.50 0.98 -0.60
N LYS A 28 -6.82 0.10 0.15
CA LYS A 28 -5.64 0.44 0.94
C LYS A 28 -4.38 -0.03 0.22
N CYS A 29 -3.52 0.91 -0.11
CA CYS A 29 -2.21 0.62 -0.66
C CYS A 29 -1.33 -0.15 0.32
N GLY A 30 -0.67 -1.23 -0.12
CA GLY A 30 0.30 -1.95 0.71
C GLY A 30 1.31 -2.77 -0.12
N PHE A 31 2.26 -3.38 0.59
CA PHE A 31 3.34 -4.13 -0.02
C PHE A 31 3.37 -5.55 0.54
N ASP A 32 3.39 -6.52 -0.36
CA ASP A 32 3.46 -7.93 -0.02
C ASP A 32 4.93 -8.37 0.00
N PHE A 33 5.52 -8.40 1.20
CA PHE A 33 6.92 -8.81 1.37
C PHE A 33 7.24 -10.22 0.85
N PRO A 34 6.38 -11.24 1.00
CA PRO A 34 6.69 -12.57 0.48
C PRO A 34 6.82 -12.61 -1.05
N THR A 35 6.01 -11.85 -1.78
CA THR A 35 6.06 -11.79 -3.25
C THR A 35 6.81 -10.58 -3.80
N PHE A 36 7.30 -9.70 -2.92
CA PHE A 36 7.91 -8.42 -3.25
C PHE A 36 7.08 -7.55 -4.21
N HIS A 37 5.76 -7.70 -4.17
CA HIS A 37 4.85 -6.99 -5.06
C HIS A 37 3.97 -6.00 -4.30
N PHE A 38 3.68 -4.88 -4.96
CA PHE A 38 2.62 -3.98 -4.55
C PHE A 38 1.26 -4.67 -4.59
N LYS A 39 0.39 -4.41 -3.60
CA LYS A 39 -1.00 -4.84 -3.59
C LYS A 39 -1.93 -3.72 -3.15
N CYS A 40 -3.11 -3.67 -3.77
CA CYS A 40 -4.23 -2.87 -3.34
C CYS A 40 -5.19 -3.74 -2.52
N TYR A 41 -5.27 -3.51 -1.22
CA TYR A 41 -6.15 -4.25 -0.33
C TYR A 41 -7.56 -3.65 -0.36
N CYS A 42 -8.47 -4.33 -1.03
CA CYS A 42 -9.86 -3.93 -1.18
C CYS A 42 -10.77 -4.69 -0.19
N PRO A 43 -12.01 -4.22 0.02
CA PRO A 43 -12.98 -4.89 0.90
C PRO A 43 -13.32 -6.32 0.47
N ASP A 44 -13.24 -6.62 -0.83
CA ASP A 44 -13.50 -7.94 -1.40
C ASP A 44 -12.26 -8.85 -1.33
N ARG A 45 -11.15 -8.44 -1.96
CA ARG A 45 -9.88 -9.17 -1.95
C ARG A 45 -8.68 -8.25 -2.29
N PRO A 46 -7.44 -8.68 -2.05
CA PRO A 46 -6.27 -7.97 -2.57
C PRO A 46 -6.23 -8.02 -4.11
N HIS A 47 -6.13 -6.86 -4.74
CA HIS A 47 -5.94 -6.69 -6.19
C HIS A 47 -4.55 -6.11 -6.49
N ALA A 48 -4.11 -6.19 -7.75
CA ALA A 48 -2.76 -5.76 -8.13
C ALA A 48 -2.57 -4.23 -8.14
N ALA A 49 -3.59 -3.45 -8.52
CA ALA A 49 -3.43 -2.00 -8.71
C ALA A 49 -4.57 -1.15 -8.15
N ARG A 50 -5.82 -1.64 -8.21
CA ARG A 50 -7.02 -0.97 -7.74
C ARG A 50 -8.08 -1.99 -7.36
N CYS A 51 -9.07 -1.58 -6.57
CA CYS A 51 -10.34 -2.28 -6.50
C CYS A 51 -11.05 -2.10 -7.84
N ASP A 52 -11.28 -3.21 -8.55
CA ASP A 52 -12.24 -3.16 -9.65
C ASP A 52 -13.65 -2.99 -9.04
N PRO A 53 -14.57 -2.25 -9.69
CA PRO A 53 -15.98 -2.43 -9.39
C PRO A 53 -16.30 -3.93 -9.55
N PRO A 54 -17.24 -4.49 -8.76
CA PRO A 54 -17.62 -5.89 -8.93
C PRO A 54 -17.90 -6.14 -10.40
N SER A 55 -17.11 -7.01 -11.01
CA SER A 55 -17.15 -7.26 -12.45
C SER A 55 -18.56 -7.71 -12.81
N GLU A 56 -19.31 -6.83 -13.48
CA GLU A 56 -20.45 -7.24 -14.30
C GLU A 56 -19.88 -8.05 -15.45
N TYR A 57 -19.81 -9.37 -15.26
CA TYR A 57 -19.68 -10.30 -16.38
C TYR A 57 -20.98 -10.17 -17.20
N ASN A 58 -20.87 -9.62 -18.41
CA ASN A 58 -21.78 -9.99 -19.49
C ASN A 58 -21.16 -11.20 -20.19
#